data_AF-A0A3N5N237-F1
#
_entry.id   AF-A0A3N5N237-F1
#
_cell.length_a   1.000
_cell.length_b   1.000
_cell.length_c   1.000
_cell.angle_alpha   90.00
_cell.angle_beta   90.00
_cell.angle_gamma   90.00
#
_symmetry.space_group_name_H-M   'P 1'
#
loop_
_entity.id
_entity.type
_entity.pdbx_description
1 polymer ?
#
loop_
_entity_poly.entity_id
_entity_poly.type
_entity_poly.pdbx_seq_one_letter_code
_entity_poly.pdbx_strand_id
1 'polypeptide(L)'
;QHRQRLNAEIGRCTKTYSSLDLVERLNAAGVPSGPIYDIGQMFADPQVEHVGMAVPMPHPTRKDAAVVNQAVDLSRTPCAINRPTPGLGEHTEEILTALGYGTNDIKALRSKKVV
;
A
#
# COMPACT_ATOMS: atom_id res chain seq x y z
N GLN A 1 -35.55 10.13 -13.88
CA GLN A 1 -36.15 11.48 -13.91
C GLN A 1 -36.21 12.18 -12.54
N HIS A 2 -36.31 11.48 -11.39
CA HIS A 2 -36.43 12.12 -10.07
C HIS A 2 -35.17 12.14 -9.17
N ARG A 3 -33.98 11.92 -9.73
CA ARG A 3 -32.74 11.71 -8.96
C ARG A 3 -32.38 12.88 -8.03
N GLN A 4 -32.50 14.12 -8.50
CA GLN A 4 -32.14 15.30 -7.69
C GLN A 4 -33.03 15.44 -6.45
N ARG A 5 -34.34 15.31 -6.63
CA ARG A 5 -35.30 15.36 -5.52
C ARG A 5 -35.05 14.24 -4.51
N LEU A 6 -34.80 13.01 -4.99
CA LEU A 6 -34.49 11.88 -4.12
C LEU A 6 -33.20 12.10 -3.32
N ASN A 7 -32.14 12.58 -3.97
CA ASN A 7 -30.87 12.87 -3.29
C ASN A 7 -31.03 13.97 -2.21
N ALA A 8 -31.86 14.98 -2.47
CA ALA A 8 -32.13 16.03 -1.49
C ALA A 8 -32.82 15.46 -0.23
N GLU A 9 -33.80 14.58 -0.39
CA GLU A 9 -34.48 13.94 0.75
C GLU A 9 -33.57 12.96 1.50
N ILE A 10 -32.78 12.16 0.79
CA ILE A 10 -31.79 11.28 1.40
C ILE A 10 -30.80 12.11 2.21
N GLY A 11 -30.20 13.15 1.62
CA GLY A 11 -29.24 14.02 2.30
C GLY A 11 -29.84 14.77 3.49
N ARG A 12 -31.14 15.09 3.46
CA ARG A 12 -31.85 15.68 4.61
C ARG A 12 -31.98 14.67 5.75
N CYS A 13 -32.33 13.43 5.45
CA CYS A 13 -32.48 12.35 6.43
C CYS A 13 -31.14 11.91 7.02
N THR A 14 -30.12 11.68 6.19
CA THR A 14 -28.83 11.14 6.66
C THR A 14 -28.08 12.07 7.60
N LYS A 15 -28.31 13.39 7.50
CA LYS A 15 -27.73 14.40 8.41
C LYS A 15 -28.15 14.26 9.87
N THR A 16 -29.25 13.56 10.17
CA THR A 16 -29.71 13.36 11.55
C THR A 16 -29.02 12.19 12.26
N TYR A 17 -28.12 11.48 11.57
CA TYR A 17 -27.37 10.33 12.08
C TYR A 17 -25.88 10.63 12.09
N SER A 18 -25.14 9.98 12.99
CA SER A 18 -23.69 9.88 12.81
C SER A 18 -23.37 8.93 11.64
N SER A 19 -22.23 9.08 10.99
CA SER A 19 -21.84 8.22 9.87
C SER A 19 -21.80 6.73 10.27
N LEU A 20 -21.26 6.41 11.46
CA LEU A 20 -21.16 5.02 11.93
C LEU A 20 -22.53 4.42 12.24
N ASP A 21 -23.38 5.12 12.98
CA ASP A 21 -24.75 4.65 13.29
C ASP A 21 -25.57 4.45 12.01
N LEU A 22 -25.42 5.33 11.02
CA LEU A 22 -26.11 5.17 9.74
C LEU A 22 -25.59 3.95 8.95
N VAL A 23 -24.27 3.74 8.91
CA VAL A 23 -23.65 2.58 8.24
C VAL A 23 -24.13 1.27 8.87
N GLU A 24 -24.15 1.18 10.19
CA GLU A 24 -24.65 0.01 10.91
C GLU A 24 -26.11 -0.30 10.55
N ARG A 25 -26.98 0.72 10.57
CA ARG A 25 -28.40 0.58 10.22
C ARG A 25 -28.61 0.16 8.78
N LEU A 26 -27.89 0.77 7.84
CA LEU A 26 -28.00 0.45 6.42
C LEU A 26 -27.53 -0.99 6.15
N ASN A 27 -26.40 -1.40 6.73
CA ASN A 27 -25.89 -2.76 6.58
C ASN A 27 -26.85 -3.79 7.21
N ALA A 28 -27.44 -3.50 8.38
CA ALA A 28 -28.47 -4.33 8.99
C ALA A 28 -29.73 -4.47 8.12
N ALA A 29 -30.05 -3.45 7.32
CA ALA A 29 -31.14 -3.47 6.34
C ALA A 29 -30.73 -4.08 4.97
N GLY A 30 -29.51 -4.60 4.84
CA GLY A 30 -29.00 -5.19 3.59
C GLY A 30 -28.56 -4.18 2.54
N VAL A 31 -28.42 -2.90 2.92
CA VAL A 31 -27.89 -1.84 2.05
C VAL A 31 -26.39 -1.71 2.31
N PRO A 32 -25.52 -2.13 1.37
CA PRO A 32 -24.09 -2.08 1.57
C PRO A 32 -23.61 -0.63 1.68
N SER A 33 -22.97 -0.32 2.80
CA SER A 33 -22.43 1.00 3.08
C SER A 33 -21.18 0.90 3.94
N GLY A 34 -20.32 1.92 3.84
CA GLY A 34 -19.09 2.02 4.62
C GLY A 34 -18.75 3.48 4.91
N PRO A 35 -17.99 3.74 5.98
CA PRO A 35 -17.52 5.07 6.29
C PRO A 35 -16.51 5.56 5.24
N ILE A 36 -16.35 6.89 5.16
CA ILE A 36 -15.25 7.51 4.43
C ILE A 36 -14.13 7.76 5.43
N TYR A 37 -13.05 7.00 5.30
CA TYR A 37 -11.88 7.11 6.17
C TYR A 37 -10.87 8.15 5.69
N ASP A 38 -10.20 8.81 6.62
CA ASP A 38 -8.88 9.36 6.38
C ASP A 38 -7.80 8.25 6.40
N ILE A 39 -6.55 8.60 6.08
CA ILE A 39 -5.46 7.63 5.99
C ILE A 39 -5.18 6.93 7.34
N GLY A 40 -5.26 7.65 8.45
CA GLY A 40 -5.00 7.08 9.78
C GLY A 40 -6.11 6.12 10.19
N GLN A 41 -7.37 6.51 9.96
CA GLN A 41 -8.54 5.67 10.19
C GLN A 41 -8.51 4.41 9.32
N MET A 42 -8.09 4.53 8.06
CA MET A 42 -7.98 3.38 7.15
C MET A 42 -6.97 2.35 7.67
N PHE A 43 -5.78 2.76 8.12
CA PHE A 43 -4.80 1.81 8.66
C PHE A 43 -5.15 1.25 10.04
N ALA A 44 -6.03 1.92 10.79
CA ALA A 44 -6.55 1.44 12.07
C ALA A 44 -7.82 0.58 11.93
N ASP A 45 -8.34 0.38 10.71
CA ASP A 45 -9.53 -0.43 10.51
C ASP A 45 -9.23 -1.91 10.77
N PRO A 46 -10.06 -2.63 11.55
CA PRO A 46 -9.81 -4.03 11.90
C PRO A 46 -9.66 -4.96 10.70
N GLN A 47 -10.36 -4.69 9.60
CA GLN A 47 -10.22 -5.48 8.38
C GLN A 47 -8.88 -5.20 7.70
N VAL A 48 -8.42 -3.95 7.70
CA VAL A 48 -7.13 -3.55 7.12
C VAL A 48 -5.95 -4.14 7.90
N GLU A 49 -6.06 -4.19 9.23
CA GLU A 49 -5.10 -4.90 10.09
C GLU A 49 -5.16 -6.41 9.86
N HIS A 50 -6.37 -6.99 9.80
CA HIS A 50 -6.57 -8.43 9.59
C HIS A 50 -5.95 -8.95 8.29
N VAL A 51 -6.06 -8.18 7.20
CA VAL A 51 -5.46 -8.54 5.90
C VAL A 51 -3.97 -8.19 5.79
N GLY A 52 -3.36 -7.61 6.83
CA GLY A 52 -1.94 -7.28 6.83
C GLY A 52 -1.56 -6.27 5.74
N MET A 53 -2.41 -5.25 5.52
CA MET A 53 -2.23 -4.26 4.44
C MET A 53 -0.94 -3.45 4.57
N ALA A 54 -0.48 -3.18 5.79
CA ALA A 54 0.78 -2.49 6.06
C ALA A 54 1.80 -3.50 6.62
N VAL A 55 2.96 -3.60 5.96
CA VAL A 55 4.04 -4.48 6.39
C VAL A 55 5.28 -3.68 6.78
N PRO A 56 5.96 -4.03 7.89
CA PRO A 56 7.22 -3.41 8.26
C PRO A 56 8.29 -3.63 7.18
N MET A 57 8.99 -2.57 6.82
CA MET A 57 10.12 -2.58 5.89
C MET A 57 11.29 -1.83 6.53
N PRO A 58 12.19 -2.53 7.24
CA PRO A 58 13.40 -1.93 7.76
C PRO A 58 14.24 -1.35 6.60
N HIS A 59 14.39 -0.03 6.57
CA HIS A 59 15.20 0.67 5.59
C HIS A 59 16.44 1.26 6.27
N PRO A 60 17.63 1.26 5.63
CA PRO A 60 18.87 1.78 6.24
C PRO A 60 18.75 3.20 6.81
N THR A 61 17.92 4.04 6.19
CA THR A 61 17.65 5.43 6.64
C THR A 61 16.33 5.61 7.39
N ARG A 62 15.45 4.60 7.44
CA ARG A 62 14.14 4.64 8.10
C ARG A 62 13.83 3.29 8.73
N LYS A 63 14.18 3.13 10.01
CA LYS A 63 14.09 1.84 10.72
C LYS A 63 12.64 1.37 10.91
N ASP A 64 11.72 2.30 11.12
CA ASP A 64 10.31 2.02 11.41
C ASP A 64 9.39 2.28 10.20
N ALA A 65 9.93 2.19 8.98
CA ALA A 65 9.12 2.35 7.79
C ALA A 65 8.17 1.15 7.63
N ALA A 66 6.94 1.43 7.24
CA ALA A 66 5.99 0.44 6.76
C ALA A 66 5.60 0.78 5.31
N VAL A 67 5.31 -0.25 4.53
CA VAL A 67 4.86 -0.11 3.15
C VAL A 67 3.55 -0.85 2.96
N VAL A 68 2.78 -0.44 1.95
CA VAL A 68 1.58 -1.17 1.54
C VAL A 68 1.99 -2.52 0.95
N ASN A 69 1.35 -3.58 1.43
CA ASN A 69 1.60 -4.96 1.02
C ASN A 69 1.02 -5.25 -0.37
N GLN A 70 1.21 -6.47 -0.86
CA GLN A 70 0.53 -6.93 -2.07
C GLN A 70 -0.99 -6.93 -1.90
N ALA A 71 -1.71 -6.50 -2.93
CA ALA A 71 -3.17 -6.38 -2.89
C ALA A 71 -3.90 -7.74 -2.93
N VAL A 72 -3.17 -8.83 -3.21
CA VAL A 72 -3.72 -10.18 -3.34
C VAL A 72 -2.82 -11.20 -2.65
N ASP A 73 -3.44 -12.15 -1.97
CA ASP A 73 -2.78 -13.31 -1.40
C ASP A 73 -2.85 -14.52 -2.33
N LEU A 74 -1.71 -15.20 -2.49
CA LEU A 74 -1.59 -16.37 -3.33
C LEU A 74 -1.28 -17.60 -2.47
N SER A 75 -2.20 -18.56 -2.42
CA SER A 75 -2.05 -19.77 -1.58
C SER A 75 -0.91 -20.68 -2.01
N ARG A 76 -0.58 -20.73 -3.31
CA ARG A 76 0.51 -21.57 -3.85
C ARG A 76 1.87 -20.88 -3.89
N THR A 77 1.89 -19.57 -4.05
CA THR A 77 3.12 -18.77 -4.20
C THR A 77 2.99 -17.47 -3.41
N PRO A 78 2.99 -17.54 -2.06
CA PRO A 78 2.84 -16.36 -1.22
C PRO A 78 3.90 -15.31 -1.57
N CYS A 79 3.47 -14.06 -1.73
CA CYS A 79 4.42 -12.97 -1.95
C CYS A 79 4.97 -12.49 -0.61
N ALA A 80 6.25 -12.12 -0.60
CA ALA A 80 6.88 -11.51 0.56
C ALA A 80 7.73 -10.33 0.10
N ILE A 81 7.52 -9.19 0.75
CA ILE A 81 8.40 -8.04 0.63
C ILE A 81 9.62 -8.31 1.50
N ASN A 82 10.79 -8.53 0.87
CA ASN A 82 11.95 -9.11 1.56
C ASN A 82 13.19 -8.20 1.62
N ARG A 83 13.22 -7.09 0.86
CA ARG A 83 14.33 -6.15 0.82
C ARG A 83 13.83 -4.71 0.64
N PRO A 84 14.47 -3.73 1.29
CA PRO A 84 14.19 -2.32 1.03
C PRO A 84 14.51 -1.94 -0.42
N THR A 85 13.99 -0.80 -0.85
CA THR A 85 14.39 -0.20 -2.14
C THR A 85 15.90 0.01 -2.15
N PRO A 86 16.61 -0.47 -3.18
CA PRO A 86 18.05 -0.32 -3.22
C PRO A 86 18.46 1.15 -3.39
N GLY A 87 19.63 1.47 -2.85
CA GLY A 87 20.32 2.72 -3.14
C GLY A 87 20.75 2.80 -4.61
N LEU A 88 21.08 4.02 -5.03
CA LEU A 88 21.60 4.26 -6.36
C LEU A 88 22.91 3.49 -6.57
N GLY A 89 22.90 2.56 -7.54
CA GLY A 89 24.07 1.75 -7.89
C GLY A 89 24.47 0.69 -6.87
N GLU A 90 23.62 0.39 -5.88
CA GLU A 90 23.91 -0.58 -4.81
C GLU A 90 24.32 -1.96 -5.36
N HIS A 91 23.62 -2.43 -6.39
CA HIS A 91 23.86 -3.74 -7.00
C HIS A 91 24.74 -3.69 -8.27
N THR A 92 25.32 -2.55 -8.64
CA THR A 92 26.07 -2.39 -9.90
C THR A 92 27.22 -3.41 -10.00
N GLU A 93 28.00 -3.57 -8.93
CA GLU A 93 29.16 -4.47 -8.93
C GLU A 93 28.77 -5.94 -8.91
N GLU A 94 27.72 -6.29 -8.16
CA GLU A 94 27.14 -7.64 -8.12
C GLU A 94 26.69 -8.07 -9.52
N ILE A 95 25.93 -7.23 -10.22
CA ILE A 95 25.40 -7.53 -11.54
C ILE A 95 26.51 -7.62 -12.58
N LEU A 96 27.47 -6.69 -12.61
CA LEU A 96 28.58 -6.74 -13.57
C LEU A 96 29.45 -7.99 -13.37
N THR A 97 29.69 -8.38 -12.12
CA THR A 97 30.42 -9.62 -11.81
C THR A 97 29.65 -10.84 -12.28
N ALA A 98 28.32 -10.89 -12.05
CA ALA A 98 27.47 -11.98 -12.51
C ALA A 98 27.42 -12.10 -14.05
N LEU A 99 27.62 -10.99 -14.76
CA LEU A 99 27.72 -10.95 -16.22
C LEU A 99 29.13 -11.31 -16.76
N GLY A 100 30.10 -11.58 -15.88
CA GLY A 100 31.45 -12.01 -16.25
C GLY A 100 32.48 -10.89 -16.40
N TYR A 101 32.18 -9.66 -16.00
CA TYR A 101 33.18 -8.58 -16.00
C TYR A 101 34.22 -8.81 -14.90
N GLY A 102 35.50 -8.64 -15.25
CA GLY A 102 36.57 -8.70 -14.28
C GLY A 102 36.64 -7.44 -13.41
N THR A 103 37.28 -7.54 -12.25
CA THR A 103 37.48 -6.38 -11.34
C THR A 103 38.14 -5.18 -12.03
N ASN A 104 39.03 -5.43 -12.98
CA ASN A 104 39.70 -4.38 -13.74
C ASN A 104 38.77 -3.68 -14.73
N ASP A 105 37.86 -4.42 -15.38
CA ASP A 105 36.87 -3.87 -16.29
C ASP A 105 35.88 -2.98 -15.53
N ILE A 106 35.39 -3.46 -14.38
CA ILE A 106 34.48 -2.71 -13.51
C ILE A 106 35.13 -1.40 -13.03
N LYS A 107 36.40 -1.44 -12.60
CA LYS A 107 37.16 -0.23 -12.24
C LYS A 107 37.28 0.75 -13.40
N ALA A 108 37.54 0.25 -14.62
CA ALA A 108 37.63 1.08 -15.81
C ALA A 108 36.28 1.74 -16.15
N LEU A 109 35.16 1.02 -16.00
CA LEU A 109 33.81 1.56 -16.19
C LEU A 109 33.49 2.68 -15.17
N ARG A 110 33.79 2.45 -13.88
CA ARG A 110 33.63 3.48 -12.83
C ARG A 110 34.47 4.73 -13.12
N SER A 111 35.73 4.54 -13.53
CA SER A 111 36.63 5.66 -13.86
C SER A 111 36.11 6.49 -15.05
N LYS A 112 35.40 5.85 -15.99
CA LYS A 112 34.78 6.51 -17.16
C LYS A 112 33.40 7.12 -16.84
N LYS A 113 32.87 6.93 -15.62
CA LYS A 113 31.54 7.38 -15.19
C LYS A 113 30.39 6.86 -16.06
N VAL A 114 30.54 5.66 -16.60
CA VAL A 114 29.47 4.97 -17.35
C VAL A 114 28.65 4.03 -16.47
N VAL A 115 29.13 3.77 -15.25
CA VAL A 115 28.46 3.03 -14.15
C VAL A 115 28.75 3.68 -12.82
#